data_AF-A0A227JA39-F1
#
_entry.id   AF-A0A227JA39-F1
#
_cell.length_a   1.000
_cell.length_b   1.000
_cell.length_c   1.000
_cell.angle_alpha   90.00
_cell.angle_beta   90.00
_cell.angle_gamma   90.00
#
_symmetry.space_group_name_H-M   'P 1'
#
loop_
_entity.id
_entity.type
_entity.pdbx_description
1 polymer ?
#
loop_
_entity_poly.entity_id
_entity_poly.type
_entity_poly.pdbx_seq_one_letter_code
_entity_poly.pdbx_strand_id
1 'polypeptide(L)'
;MIFHDLISAVLNEREPFHNIWFAGDFHTPPEFSYQVNFPRLELVLDGEYINEMESHDRKVTHIVAKKGDAIFIPPNCWNKPDWDTDC
;
A
#
# COMPACT_ATOMS: atom_id res chain seq x y z
N MET A 1 -13.77 -19.99 5.34
CA MET A 1 -12.58 -20.79 4.99
C MET A 1 -11.88 -20.29 3.74
N ILE A 2 -12.60 -19.91 2.67
CA ILE A 2 -12.02 -19.43 1.40
C ILE A 2 -11.03 -18.26 1.54
N PHE A 3 -11.30 -17.29 2.42
CA PHE A 3 -10.47 -16.09 2.55
C PHE A 3 -9.09 -16.36 3.19
N HIS A 4 -9.04 -17.30 4.15
CA HIS A 4 -7.78 -17.71 4.77
C HIS A 4 -6.87 -18.41 3.75
N ASP A 5 -7.46 -19.24 2.90
CA ASP A 5 -6.73 -19.98 1.87
C ASP A 5 -6.21 -19.05 0.77
N LEU A 6 -6.96 -18.01 0.41
CA LEU A 6 -6.53 -16.97 -0.52
C LEU A 6 -5.32 -16.19 0.01
N ILE A 7 -5.40 -15.68 1.25
CA ILE A 7 -4.27 -14.97 1.88
C ILE A 7 -3.06 -15.90 2.02
N SER A 8 -3.29 -17.15 2.42
CA SER A 8 -2.22 -18.14 2.54
C SER A 8 -1.57 -18.43 1.19
N ALA A 9 -2.34 -18.48 0.10
CA ALA A 9 -1.80 -18.68 -1.24
C ALA A 9 -0.90 -17.50 -1.64
N VAL A 10 -1.37 -16.26 -1.51
CA VAL A 10 -0.58 -15.06 -1.84
C VAL A 10 0.69 -14.96 -0.98
N LEU A 11 0.61 -15.24 0.33
CA LEU A 11 1.78 -15.22 1.20
C LEU A 11 2.78 -16.36 0.94
N ASN A 12 2.31 -17.49 0.40
CA ASN A 12 3.16 -18.65 0.08
C ASN A 12 3.67 -18.65 -1.36
N GLU A 13 3.17 -17.76 -2.23
CA GLU A 13 3.73 -17.56 -3.56
C GLU A 13 5.19 -17.12 -3.40
N ARG A 14 6.13 -17.95 -3.88
CA ARG A 14 7.57 -17.72 -3.82
C ARG A 14 8.06 -16.87 -5.00
N GLU A 15 7.19 -16.01 -5.54
CA GLU A 15 7.59 -15.14 -6.62
C GLU A 15 8.52 -14.03 -6.07
N PRO A 16 9.57 -13.64 -6.80
CA PRO A 16 10.55 -12.66 -6.34
C PRO A 16 10.03 -11.20 -6.29
N PHE A 17 8.73 -10.96 -6.57
CA PHE A 17 8.13 -9.63 -6.70
C PHE A 17 7.38 -9.16 -5.45
N HIS A 18 7.89 -9.49 -4.25
CA HIS A 18 7.32 -9.00 -3.00
C HIS A 18 8.06 -7.75 -2.52
N ASN A 19 7.64 -6.56 -2.96
CA ASN A 19 8.05 -5.32 -2.32
C ASN A 19 7.06 -4.95 -1.22
N ILE A 20 7.60 -4.52 -0.08
CA ILE A 20 6.80 -3.91 0.99
C ILE A 20 7.12 -2.43 1.00
N TRP A 21 6.12 -1.62 0.67
CA TRP A 21 6.22 -0.17 0.67
C TRP A 21 5.81 0.38 2.04
N PHE A 22 6.58 1.31 2.59
CA PHE A 22 6.35 1.86 3.92
C PHE A 22 6.02 3.35 3.85
N ALA A 23 4.87 3.75 4.39
CA ALA A 23 4.48 5.15 4.49
C ALA A 23 5.19 5.87 5.66
N GLY A 24 5.42 7.16 5.49
CA GLY A 24 5.93 8.11 6.48
C GLY A 24 4.94 9.22 6.80
N ASP A 25 5.29 10.03 7.81
CA ASP A 25 4.51 11.18 8.30
C ASP A 25 5.44 12.32 8.73
N PHE A 26 6.16 12.88 7.76
CA PHE A 26 7.08 14.01 7.93
C PHE A 26 6.50 15.32 7.38
N HIS A 27 5.60 15.26 6.40
CA HIS A 27 4.92 16.44 5.83
C HIS A 27 3.40 16.37 5.99
N THR A 28 2.77 17.55 5.96
CA THR A 28 1.31 17.66 5.96
C THR A 28 0.73 16.89 4.77
N PRO A 29 -0.23 15.97 5.00
CA PRO A 29 -0.88 15.23 3.92
C PRO A 29 -1.49 16.18 2.89
N PRO A 30 -1.34 15.88 1.58
CA PRO A 30 -2.10 16.55 0.53
C PRO A 30 -3.62 16.49 0.75
N GLU A 31 -4.35 17.35 0.06
CA GLU A 31 -5.82 17.27 0.06
C GLU A 31 -6.29 15.92 -0.48
N PHE A 32 -7.35 15.40 0.16
CA PHE A 32 -7.96 14.10 -0.12
C PHE A 32 -7.08 12.88 0.20
N SER A 33 -6.05 13.04 1.03
CA SER A 33 -5.28 11.93 1.57
C SER A 33 -6.02 11.18 2.69
N TYR A 34 -5.81 9.87 2.77
CA TYR A 34 -6.41 9.01 3.79
C TYR A 34 -5.44 8.84 4.97
N GLN A 35 -5.80 9.40 6.12
CA GLN A 35 -5.02 9.32 7.37
C GLN A 35 -5.88 8.72 8.48
N VAL A 36 -5.35 7.69 9.15
CA VAL A 36 -6.04 6.99 10.25
C VAL A 36 -5.11 6.78 11.42
N ASN A 37 -5.66 6.56 12.60
CA ASN A 37 -4.91 6.40 13.87
C ASN A 37 -4.52 4.94 14.19
N PHE A 38 -4.69 4.00 13.26
CA PHE A 38 -4.33 2.59 13.40
C PHE A 38 -3.49 2.12 12.20
N PRO A 39 -2.63 1.11 12.36
CA PRO A 39 -1.79 0.64 11.26
C PRO A 39 -2.63 -0.09 10.21
N ARG A 40 -2.28 0.09 8.94
CA ARG A 40 -2.91 -0.60 7.81
C ARG A 40 -1.88 -1.42 7.05
N LEU A 41 -2.32 -2.59 6.60
CA LEU A 41 -1.61 -3.42 5.64
C LEU A 41 -2.55 -3.62 4.45
N GLU A 42 -2.14 -3.14 3.30
CA GLU A 42 -2.87 -3.26 2.03
C GLU A 42 -2.09 -4.24 1.14
N LEU A 43 -2.78 -5.27 0.62
CA LEU A 43 -2.18 -6.33 -0.19
C LEU A 43 -2.76 -6.26 -1.60
N VAL A 44 -1.89 -6.21 -2.61
CA VAL A 44 -2.33 -6.21 -4.01
C VAL A 44 -2.49 -7.66 -4.47
N LEU A 45 -3.73 -8.11 -4.59
CA LEU A 45 -4.03 -9.49 -4.99
C LEU A 45 -4.00 -9.69 -6.50
N ASP A 46 -4.32 -8.64 -7.26
CA ASP A 46 -4.29 -8.59 -8.72
C ASP A 46 -4.22 -7.13 -9.20
N GLY A 47 -3.84 -6.92 -10.45
CA GLY A 47 -3.78 -5.58 -11.07
C GLY A 47 -2.64 -4.69 -10.56
N GLU A 48 -2.81 -3.38 -10.75
CA GLU A 48 -1.90 -2.33 -10.26
C GLU A 48 -2.65 -1.41 -9.30
N TYR A 49 -2.05 -1.15 -8.14
CA TYR A 49 -2.59 -0.28 -7.10
C TYR A 49 -1.70 0.94 -6.95
N ILE A 50 -2.14 2.05 -7.54
CA ILE A 50 -1.39 3.30 -7.59
C ILE A 50 -1.71 4.12 -6.36
N ASN A 51 -0.68 4.54 -5.64
CA ASN A 51 -0.79 5.34 -4.43
C ASN A 51 0.24 6.46 -4.42
N GLU A 52 -0.17 7.61 -3.91
CA GLU A 52 0.73 8.65 -3.48
C GLU A 52 0.88 8.56 -1.96
N MET A 53 2.11 8.39 -1.48
CA MET A 53 2.39 8.44 -0.05
C MET A 53 3.78 8.97 0.20
N GLU A 54 4.01 9.44 1.41
CA GLU A 54 5.33 9.84 1.82
C GLU A 54 6.22 8.63 2.13
N SER A 55 7.43 8.64 1.61
CA SER A 55 8.45 7.63 1.89
C SER A 55 9.39 8.09 3.01
N HIS A 56 10.18 7.15 3.56
CA HIS A 56 11.16 7.40 4.62
C HIS A 56 12.24 8.45 4.27
N ASP A 57 12.44 8.72 2.98
CA ASP A 57 13.31 9.78 2.48
C ASP A 57 12.67 11.18 2.55
N ARG A 58 11.50 11.31 3.21
CA ARG A 58 10.73 12.55 3.39
C ARG A 58 10.29 13.17 2.07
N LYS A 59 10.02 12.32 1.08
CA LYS A 59 9.50 12.73 -0.21
C LYS A 59 8.15 12.09 -0.41
N VAL A 60 7.25 12.86 -1.02
CA VAL A 60 6.02 12.31 -1.57
C VAL A 60 6.38 11.52 -2.82
N THR A 61 6.07 10.23 -2.79
CA THR A 61 6.39 9.27 -3.84
C THR A 61 5.11 8.69 -4.43
N HIS A 62 5.08 8.58 -5.75
CA HIS A 62 4.06 7.81 -6.45
C HIS A 62 4.52 6.36 -6.52
N ILE A 63 3.70 5.47 -6.02
CA ILE A 63 3.98 4.04 -5.87
C ILE A 63 2.99 3.30 -6.73
N VAL A 64 3.51 2.41 -7.55
CA VAL A 64 2.71 1.50 -8.37
C VAL A 64 2.94 0.11 -7.80
N ALA A 65 2.10 -0.27 -6.83
CA ALA A 65 2.18 -1.59 -6.21
C ALA A 65 1.51 -2.60 -7.15
N LYS A 66 2.21 -3.69 -7.46
CA LYS A 66 1.72 -4.73 -8.38
C LYS A 66 1.24 -5.94 -7.60
N LYS A 67 0.55 -6.87 -8.25
CA LYS A 67 0.21 -8.18 -7.68
C LYS A 67 1.38 -8.78 -6.88
N GLY A 68 1.14 -9.09 -5.61
CA GLY A 68 2.12 -9.63 -4.66
C GLY A 68 2.81 -8.56 -3.79
N ASP A 69 2.79 -7.29 -4.19
CA ASP A 69 3.29 -6.21 -3.35
C ASP A 69 2.35 -5.93 -2.18
N ALA A 70 2.93 -5.36 -1.12
CA ALA A 70 2.21 -4.91 0.05
C ALA A 70 2.53 -3.44 0.36
N ILE A 71 1.56 -2.71 0.88
CA ILE A 71 1.74 -1.35 1.39
C ILE A 71 1.43 -1.37 2.88
N PHE A 72 2.41 -0.99 3.69
CA PHE A 72 2.26 -0.84 5.13
C PHE A 72 2.23 0.64 5.50
N ILE A 73 1.13 1.06 6.11
CA ILE A 73 0.90 2.45 6.53
C ILE A 73 0.80 2.46 8.06
N PRO A 74 1.81 3.00 8.77
CA PRO A 74 1.76 3.12 10.22
C PRO A 74 0.62 4.04 10.70
N PRO A 75 0.31 4.03 12.01
CA PRO A 75 -0.65 4.97 12.58
C PRO A 75 -0.25 6.41 12.28
N ASN A 76 -1.23 7.25 11.96
CA ASN A 76 -1.10 8.65 11.60
C ASN A 76 -0.32 8.92 10.30
N CYS A 77 0.17 7.89 9.61
CA CYS A 77 0.66 8.05 8.25
C CYS A 77 -0.50 8.09 7.26
N TRP A 78 -0.22 8.60 6.07
CA TRP A 78 -1.21 8.81 5.04
C TRP A 78 -0.81 8.12 3.73
N ASN A 79 -1.83 7.71 2.98
CA ASN A 79 -1.71 7.37 1.57
C ASN A 79 -2.89 7.99 0.83
N LYS A 80 -2.71 8.22 -0.46
CA LYS A 80 -3.74 8.70 -1.36
C LYS A 80 -3.78 7.76 -2.55
N PRO A 81 -4.71 6.80 -2.55
CA PRO A 81 -4.89 5.93 -3.70
C PRO A 81 -5.39 6.74 -4.90
N ASP A 82 -4.91 6.41 -6.09
CA ASP A 82 -5.48 6.88 -7.34
C ASP A 82 -6.67 5.99 -7.70
N TRP A 83 -7.86 6.59 -7.75
CA TRP A 83 -9.12 5.90 -8.04
C TRP A 83 -9.60 6.12 -9.48
N ASP A 84 -8.88 6.94 -10.28
CA ASP A 84 -9.24 7.21 -11.68
C ASP A 84 -8.75 6.11 -12.64
N THR A 85 -7.86 5.22 -12.17
CA THR A 85 -7.48 4.01 -12.89
C THR A 85 -8.39 2.85 -12.49
N ASP A 86 -9.10 2.28 -13.48
CA ASP A 86 -9.85 1.02 -13.30
C ASP A 86 -8.92 -0.07 -12.73
N CYS A 87 -9.33 -0.68 -11.62
CA CYS A 87 -8.65 -1.82 -10.99
C CYS A 87 -8.60 -3.05 -11.90
#